data_AF-A0A6J7GEL3-F1
#
_entry.id   AF-A0A6J7GEL3-F1
#
_cell.length_a   1.000
_cell.length_b   1.000
_cell.length_c   1.000
_cell.angle_alpha   90.00
_cell.angle_beta   90.00
_cell.angle_gamma   90.00
#
_symmetry.space_group_name_H-M   'P 1'
#
loop_
_entity.id
_entity.type
_entity.pdbx_description
1 polymer ?
#
loop_
_entity_poly.entity_id
_entity_poly.type
_entity_poly.pdbx_seq_one_letter_code
_entity_poly.pdbx_strand_id
1 'polypeptide(L)'
;MRAAIDVPFRDAAASDLAWALEQGGRPPAGLAHVDVVSGPFDLRLHVLGASHAVELVLPDGARVTETVACGIDGGRALEHAPDRVDEHGLRYAFSAHVDAPGTAAVVALADELHRTLAGDPGGIVATFPGAPGAATGLRARPTADGAAWDTWHLYPERGEVVRTRTSVVLAAAVDPSAPDAARDPGATGDADASPDRRRAAADARPAAVAAGVAR
;
A
#
# COMPACT_ATOMS: atom_id res chain seq x y z
N MET A 1 13.02 -17.14 6.08
CA MET A 1 14.26 -17.48 5.34
C MET A 1 15.37 -16.45 5.61
N ARG A 2 16.65 -16.85 5.68
CA ARG A 2 17.81 -15.95 5.77
C ARG A 2 18.63 -15.98 4.47
N ALA A 3 19.02 -14.82 3.96
CA ALA A 3 19.97 -14.71 2.87
C ALA A 3 21.17 -13.84 3.27
N ALA A 4 22.39 -14.37 3.13
CA ALA A 4 23.61 -13.56 3.17
C ALA A 4 23.92 -13.12 1.74
N ILE A 5 24.01 -11.81 1.50
CA ILE A 5 24.21 -11.24 0.17
C ILE A 5 25.69 -10.93 -0.02
N ASP A 6 26.31 -11.42 -1.09
CA ASP A 6 27.76 -11.20 -1.36
C ASP A 6 28.05 -9.88 -2.11
N VAL A 7 27.10 -8.94 -2.05
CA VAL A 7 27.21 -7.60 -2.67
C VAL A 7 27.33 -6.59 -1.54
N PRO A 8 28.34 -5.68 -1.56
CA PRO A 8 28.49 -4.65 -0.54
C PRO A 8 27.24 -3.80 -0.39
N PHE A 9 26.97 -3.39 0.85
CA PHE A 9 25.93 -2.39 1.09
C PHE A 9 26.30 -1.08 0.37
N ARG A 10 25.40 -0.58 -0.46
CA ARG A 10 25.53 0.76 -1.02
C ARG A 10 24.79 1.71 -0.09
N ASP A 11 25.53 2.63 0.51
CA ASP A 11 24.92 3.71 1.29
C ASP A 11 23.92 4.46 0.41
N ALA A 12 22.65 4.38 0.79
CA ALA A 12 21.54 5.07 0.17
C ALA A 12 20.79 5.75 1.31
N ALA A 13 20.38 7.00 1.12
CA ALA A 13 19.55 7.66 2.12
C ALA A 13 18.11 7.18 1.99
N ALA A 14 17.35 7.19 3.09
CA ALA A 14 15.91 6.93 3.04
C ALA A 14 15.19 7.85 2.03
N SER A 15 15.67 9.09 1.88
CA SER A 15 15.15 10.09 0.94
C SER A 15 15.37 9.74 -0.53
N ASP A 16 16.24 8.78 -0.85
CA ASP A 16 16.52 8.38 -2.23
C ASP A 16 15.54 7.32 -2.74
N LEU A 17 14.67 6.79 -1.88
CA LEU A 17 13.69 5.77 -2.24
C LEU A 17 12.48 6.40 -2.93
N ALA A 18 12.07 5.77 -4.02
CA ALA A 18 10.81 6.02 -4.69
C ALA A 18 9.96 4.74 -4.69
N TRP A 19 8.65 4.92 -4.75
CA TRP A 19 7.64 3.89 -4.91
C TRP A 19 7.10 3.92 -6.34
N ALA A 20 6.92 2.73 -6.93
CA ALA A 20 6.25 2.53 -8.20
C ALA A 20 5.37 1.27 -8.15
N LEU A 21 4.28 1.30 -8.92
CA LEU A 21 3.39 0.17 -9.15
C LEU A 21 3.22 0.00 -10.66
N GLU A 22 3.65 -1.15 -11.19
CA GLU A 22 3.71 -1.39 -12.63
C GLU A 22 2.94 -2.66 -12.99
N GLN A 23 2.12 -2.60 -14.05
CA GLN A 23 1.47 -3.77 -14.62
C GLN A 23 2.30 -4.36 -15.76
N GLY A 24 2.49 -5.68 -15.74
CA GLY A 24 3.26 -6.41 -16.72
C GLY A 24 4.77 -6.28 -16.52
N GLY A 25 5.54 -6.60 -17.57
CA GLY A 25 6.99 -6.59 -17.51
C GLY A 25 7.62 -7.79 -16.79
N ARG A 26 8.94 -7.86 -16.85
CA ARG A 26 9.73 -8.82 -16.08
C ARG A 26 10.06 -8.18 -14.73
N PRO A 27 9.81 -8.87 -13.60
CA PRO A 27 10.20 -8.32 -12.30
C PRO A 27 11.71 -8.09 -12.25
N PRO A 28 12.18 -7.12 -11.43
CA PRO A 28 13.60 -6.93 -11.21
C PRO A 28 14.27 -8.23 -10.76
N ALA A 29 15.50 -8.47 -11.21
CA ALA A 29 16.28 -9.62 -10.77
C ALA A 29 16.74 -9.41 -9.32
N GLY A 30 16.02 -10.03 -8.38
CA GLY A 30 16.37 -9.95 -6.95
C GLY A 30 17.63 -10.73 -6.59
N LEU A 31 18.34 -10.24 -5.57
CA LEU A 31 19.49 -10.89 -4.94
C LEU A 31 19.06 -12.09 -4.09
N ALA A 32 17.85 -12.03 -3.54
CA ALA A 32 17.17 -13.13 -2.88
C ALA A 32 15.66 -12.95 -3.00
N HIS A 33 14.89 -14.03 -2.87
CA HIS A 33 13.43 -13.98 -2.89
C HIS A 33 12.78 -15.06 -2.04
N VAL A 34 11.51 -14.86 -1.71
CA VAL A 34 10.63 -15.87 -1.12
C VAL A 34 9.30 -15.90 -1.86
N ASP A 35 8.82 -17.11 -2.13
CA ASP A 35 7.51 -17.37 -2.74
C ASP A 35 6.47 -17.63 -1.66
N VAL A 36 5.34 -16.96 -1.76
CA VAL A 36 4.25 -17.03 -0.80
C VAL A 36 2.95 -17.23 -1.55
N VAL A 37 2.31 -18.36 -1.29
CA VAL A 37 0.96 -18.62 -1.79
C VAL A 37 -0.01 -17.81 -0.94
N SER A 38 -0.76 -16.90 -1.56
CA SER A 38 -1.64 -15.98 -0.86
C SER A 38 -3.04 -15.97 -1.45
N GLY A 39 -3.87 -16.95 -1.09
CA GLY A 39 -5.28 -16.99 -1.48
C GLY A 39 -5.46 -16.77 -3.00
N PRO A 40 -5.99 -15.61 -3.45
CA PRO A 40 -6.16 -15.31 -4.87
C PRO A 40 -4.87 -14.93 -5.63
N PHE A 41 -3.74 -14.76 -4.96
CA PHE A 41 -2.49 -14.27 -5.54
C PHE A 41 -1.34 -15.26 -5.33
N ASP A 42 -0.51 -15.42 -6.36
CA ASP A 42 0.87 -15.84 -6.14
C ASP A 42 1.70 -14.60 -5.85
N LEU A 43 2.40 -14.60 -4.71
CA LEU A 43 3.18 -13.47 -4.23
C LEU A 43 4.65 -13.86 -4.19
N ARG A 44 5.53 -13.04 -4.77
CA ARG A 44 6.98 -13.20 -4.65
C ARG A 44 7.61 -11.91 -4.13
N LEU A 45 8.36 -12.02 -3.03
CA LEU A 45 9.02 -10.90 -2.39
C LEU A 45 10.49 -10.95 -2.72
N HIS A 46 11.01 -9.90 -3.35
CA HIS A 46 12.38 -9.78 -3.82
C HIS A 46 13.16 -8.77 -2.98
N VAL A 47 14.34 -9.17 -2.54
CA VAL A 47 15.37 -8.24 -2.06
C VAL A 47 16.21 -7.80 -3.26
N LEU A 48 16.31 -6.48 -3.50
CA LEU A 48 17.10 -5.90 -4.59
C LEU A 48 18.46 -5.35 -4.13
N GLY A 49 18.72 -5.37 -2.82
CA GLY A 49 19.76 -4.59 -2.16
C GLY A 49 19.12 -3.89 -0.96
N ALA A 50 19.46 -2.62 -0.70
CA ALA A 50 18.76 -1.77 0.27
C ALA A 50 17.34 -1.35 -0.19
N SER A 51 16.70 -2.18 -1.02
CA SER A 51 15.49 -1.91 -1.80
C SER A 51 14.72 -3.21 -2.00
N HIS A 52 13.47 -3.13 -2.45
CA HIS A 52 12.67 -4.33 -2.66
C HIS A 52 11.76 -4.23 -3.88
N ALA A 53 11.29 -5.39 -4.33
CA ALA A 53 10.13 -5.50 -5.21
C ALA A 53 9.19 -6.60 -4.71
N VAL A 54 7.89 -6.43 -4.90
CA VAL A 54 6.88 -7.45 -4.62
C VAL A 54 6.08 -7.70 -5.90
N GLU A 55 6.19 -8.93 -6.40
CA GLU A 55 5.50 -9.41 -7.58
C GLU A 55 4.20 -10.09 -7.16
N LEU A 56 3.10 -9.68 -7.78
CA LEU A 56 1.78 -10.29 -7.66
C LEU A 56 1.40 -10.90 -9.01
N VAL A 57 0.99 -12.16 -9.01
CA VAL A 57 0.31 -12.79 -10.16
C VAL A 57 -1.15 -12.99 -9.79
N LEU A 58 -2.03 -12.37 -10.58
CA LEU A 58 -3.48 -12.40 -10.43
C LEU A 58 -4.06 -13.71 -10.99
N PRO A 59 -5.32 -14.08 -10.64
CA PRO A 59 -5.96 -15.29 -11.14
C PRO A 59 -6.08 -15.40 -12.68
N ASP A 60 -6.11 -14.26 -13.37
CA ASP A 60 -6.13 -14.19 -14.84
C ASP A 60 -4.74 -14.25 -15.48
N GLY A 61 -3.68 -14.41 -14.67
CA GLY A 61 -2.29 -14.43 -15.10
C GLY A 61 -1.68 -13.03 -15.28
N ALA A 62 -2.42 -11.95 -15.06
CA ALA A 62 -1.87 -10.61 -15.07
C ALA A 62 -0.85 -10.45 -13.94
N ARG A 63 0.18 -9.64 -14.20
CA ARG A 63 1.26 -9.37 -13.24
C ARG A 63 1.24 -7.91 -12.84
N VAL A 64 1.41 -7.67 -11.54
CA VAL A 64 1.60 -6.33 -10.97
C VAL A 64 2.84 -6.39 -10.08
N THR A 65 3.70 -5.38 -10.17
CA THR A 65 4.94 -5.29 -9.38
C THR A 65 4.95 -3.98 -8.60
N GLU A 66 5.01 -4.06 -7.28
CA GLU A 66 5.44 -2.96 -6.44
C GLU A 66 6.96 -2.92 -6.41
N THR A 67 7.55 -1.73 -6.58
CA THR A 67 8.97 -1.52 -6.39
C THR A 67 9.20 -0.34 -5.46
N VAL A 68 10.03 -0.54 -4.43
CA VAL A 68 10.60 0.54 -3.61
C VAL A 68 12.11 0.49 -3.72
N ALA A 69 12.66 1.41 -4.50
CA ALA A 69 14.07 1.47 -4.87
C ALA A 69 14.49 2.90 -5.23
N CYS A 70 15.81 3.12 -5.29
CA CYS A 70 16.35 4.39 -5.77
C CYS A 70 16.40 4.43 -7.30
N GLY A 71 16.19 5.64 -7.87
CA GLY A 71 16.33 5.87 -9.31
C GLY A 71 15.31 5.12 -10.18
N ILE A 72 14.11 4.85 -9.67
CA ILE A 72 13.03 4.28 -10.48
C ILE A 72 12.48 5.35 -11.41
N ASP A 73 12.53 5.11 -12.72
CA ASP A 73 11.93 5.99 -13.72
C ASP A 73 10.40 6.05 -13.52
N GLY A 74 9.86 7.27 -13.42
CA GLY A 74 8.42 7.48 -13.17
C GLY A 74 7.96 7.12 -11.75
N GLY A 75 8.88 6.73 -10.86
CA GLY A 75 8.59 6.50 -9.44
C GLY A 75 8.25 7.79 -8.70
N ARG A 76 7.50 7.66 -7.61
CA ARG A 76 7.14 8.76 -6.71
C ARG A 76 7.99 8.66 -5.44
N ALA A 77 8.59 9.75 -4.98
CA ALA A 77 9.25 9.76 -3.67
C ALA A 77 8.28 9.28 -2.58
N LEU A 78 8.78 8.61 -1.54
CA LEU A 78 7.93 7.91 -0.56
C LEU A 78 6.90 8.83 0.13
N GLU A 79 7.27 10.08 0.42
CA GLU A 79 6.36 11.09 1.00
C GLU A 79 5.25 11.56 0.05
N HIS A 80 5.38 11.23 -1.25
CA HIS A 80 4.42 11.52 -2.31
C HIS A 80 3.78 10.26 -2.89
N ALA A 81 4.06 9.08 -2.32
CA ALA A 81 3.42 7.84 -2.72
C ALA A 81 1.93 7.89 -2.35
N PRO A 82 1.04 7.38 -3.21
CA PRO A 82 -0.39 7.38 -2.93
C PRO A 82 -0.72 6.42 -1.77
N ASP A 83 -1.53 6.87 -0.82
CA ASP A 83 -2.03 6.01 0.26
C ASP A 83 -2.92 4.89 -0.27
N ARG A 84 -3.60 5.12 -1.39
CA ARG A 84 -4.49 4.16 -2.06
C ARG A 84 -4.42 4.26 -3.58
N VAL A 85 -4.48 3.11 -4.25
CA VAL A 85 -4.56 3.00 -5.72
C VAL A 85 -5.59 1.93 -6.07
N ASP A 86 -6.52 2.27 -6.95
CA ASP A 86 -7.54 1.34 -7.47
C ASP A 86 -7.29 1.11 -8.96
N GLU A 87 -6.32 0.25 -9.27
CA GLU A 87 -5.84 -0.01 -10.64
C GLU A 87 -5.55 -1.50 -10.81
N HIS A 88 -5.48 -1.96 -12.06
CA HIS A 88 -5.08 -3.35 -12.39
C HIS A 88 -5.95 -4.44 -11.74
N GLY A 89 -7.22 -4.13 -11.44
CA GLY A 89 -8.12 -5.06 -10.75
C GLY A 89 -7.80 -5.23 -9.25
N LEU A 90 -7.00 -4.34 -8.66
CA LEU A 90 -6.61 -4.35 -7.27
C LEU A 90 -7.09 -3.09 -6.57
N ARG A 91 -7.48 -3.23 -5.30
CA ARG A 91 -7.54 -2.11 -4.35
C ARG A 91 -6.30 -2.18 -3.47
N TYR A 92 -5.44 -1.20 -3.66
CA TYR A 92 -4.11 -1.12 -3.07
C TYR A 92 -4.11 -0.09 -1.95
N ALA A 93 -3.47 -0.39 -0.83
CA ALA A 93 -3.17 0.58 0.19
C ALA A 93 -1.69 0.48 0.59
N PHE A 94 -0.98 1.60 0.54
CA PHE A 94 0.44 1.72 0.81
C PHE A 94 0.67 2.74 1.92
N SER A 95 1.64 2.47 2.79
CA SER A 95 2.20 3.47 3.68
C SER A 95 3.69 3.28 3.86
N ALA A 96 4.40 4.39 4.01
CA ALA A 96 5.83 4.42 4.31
C ALA A 96 6.09 5.28 5.53
N HIS A 97 7.04 4.87 6.36
CA HIS A 97 7.51 5.63 7.50
C HIS A 97 9.03 5.60 7.56
N VAL A 98 9.63 6.77 7.73
CA VAL A 98 11.07 6.95 7.88
C VAL A 98 11.35 7.40 9.31
N ASP A 99 12.13 6.61 10.03
CA ASP A 99 12.61 6.92 11.37
C ASP A 99 14.13 7.06 11.39
N ALA A 100 14.66 7.87 12.30
CA ALA A 100 16.09 7.97 12.58
C ALA A 100 16.39 7.62 14.05
N PRO A 101 16.21 6.35 14.49
CA PRO A 101 16.37 5.97 15.89
C PRO A 101 17.83 5.89 16.35
N GLY A 102 18.79 6.05 15.44
CA GLY A 102 20.22 5.96 15.71
C GLY A 102 20.79 4.56 15.52
N THR A 103 22.09 4.48 15.24
CA THR A 103 22.81 3.26 14.82
C THR A 103 22.57 2.05 15.73
N ALA A 104 22.64 2.22 17.06
CA ALA A 104 22.46 1.11 18.00
C ALA A 104 21.06 0.49 17.91
N ALA A 105 20.03 1.30 17.73
CA ALA A 105 18.65 0.83 17.57
C ALA A 105 18.45 0.14 16.22
N VAL A 106 19.09 0.62 15.16
CA VAL A 106 19.08 -0.03 13.84
C VAL A 106 19.71 -1.42 13.92
N VAL A 107 20.88 -1.55 14.54
CA VAL A 107 21.56 -2.84 14.72
C VAL A 107 20.68 -3.81 15.53
N ALA A 108 20.10 -3.35 16.64
CA ALA A 108 19.20 -4.17 17.45
C ALA A 108 17.95 -4.63 16.68
N LEU A 109 17.38 -3.76 15.83
CA LEU A 109 16.27 -4.11 14.96
C LEU A 109 16.68 -5.14 13.89
N ALA A 110 17.88 -5.02 13.33
CA ALA A 110 18.40 -6.00 12.37
C ALA A 110 18.49 -7.40 13.00
N ASP A 111 19.03 -7.51 14.21
CA ASP A 111 19.11 -8.77 14.95
C ASP A 111 17.72 -9.34 15.26
N GLU A 112 16.76 -8.47 15.60
CA GLU A 112 15.39 -8.89 15.86
C GLU A 112 14.67 -9.40 14.59
N LEU A 113 14.80 -8.68 13.47
CA LEU A 113 14.30 -9.14 12.18
C LEU A 113 14.97 -10.45 11.76
N HIS A 114 16.26 -10.61 12.06
CA HIS A 114 16.96 -11.85 11.79
C HIS A 114 16.32 -13.03 12.54
N ARG A 115 16.05 -12.88 13.85
CA ARG A 115 15.41 -13.92 14.66
C ARG A 115 13.97 -14.19 14.23
N THR A 116 13.18 -13.15 14.00
CA THR A 116 11.75 -13.26 13.73
C THR A 116 11.44 -13.79 12.34
N LEU A 117 12.23 -13.41 11.32
CA LEU A 117 12.00 -13.83 9.93
C LEU A 117 12.73 -15.14 9.56
N ALA A 118 13.68 -15.62 10.37
CA ALA A 118 14.39 -16.87 10.10
C ALA A 118 13.44 -18.07 9.96
N GLY A 119 12.44 -18.16 10.84
CA GLY A 119 11.44 -19.23 10.85
C GLY A 119 10.12 -18.93 10.14
N ASP A 120 9.94 -17.71 9.62
CA ASP A 120 8.70 -17.32 8.95
C ASP A 120 8.71 -17.79 7.48
N PRO A 121 7.74 -18.63 7.05
CA PRO A 121 7.61 -19.06 5.66
C PRO A 121 7.36 -17.93 4.66
N GLY A 122 6.73 -16.84 5.10
CA GLY A 122 6.49 -15.63 4.30
C GLY A 122 7.54 -14.55 4.51
N GLY A 123 8.58 -14.83 5.30
CA GLY A 123 9.60 -13.87 5.69
C GLY A 123 10.94 -14.10 4.99
N ILE A 124 11.58 -13.00 4.58
CA ILE A 124 12.97 -12.99 4.15
C ILE A 124 13.71 -11.83 4.77
N VAL A 125 14.95 -12.09 5.21
CA VAL A 125 15.87 -11.06 5.66
C VAL A 125 17.20 -11.25 4.97
N ALA A 126 17.64 -10.20 4.29
CA ALA A 126 18.94 -10.10 3.66
C ALA A 126 19.86 -9.21 4.50
N THR A 127 21.08 -9.70 4.75
CA THR A 127 22.13 -8.95 5.45
C THR A 127 23.30 -8.69 4.52
N PHE A 128 23.90 -7.50 4.62
CA PHE A 128 24.97 -7.06 3.73
C PHE A 128 26.34 -7.05 4.44
N PRO A 129 27.42 -7.45 3.76
CA PRO A 129 28.77 -7.45 4.31
C PRO A 129 29.27 -6.02 4.52
N GLY A 130 30.19 -5.86 5.48
CA GLY A 130 30.87 -4.58 5.72
C GLY A 130 30.10 -3.57 6.58
N ALA A 131 28.79 -3.72 6.75
CA ALA A 131 27.95 -2.81 7.54
C ALA A 131 27.08 -3.60 8.55
N PRO A 132 27.55 -3.80 9.79
CA PRO A 132 26.75 -4.44 10.84
C PRO A 132 25.40 -3.75 11.02
N GLY A 133 24.31 -4.52 10.98
CA GLY A 133 22.94 -3.99 11.05
C GLY A 133 22.35 -3.52 9.73
N ALA A 134 23.12 -3.50 8.64
CA ALA A 134 22.57 -3.22 7.31
C ALA A 134 21.79 -4.43 6.83
N ALA A 135 20.49 -4.25 6.65
CA ALA A 135 19.60 -5.33 6.28
C ALA A 135 18.36 -4.83 5.53
N THR A 136 17.80 -5.73 4.72
CA THR A 136 16.48 -5.55 4.11
C THR A 136 15.62 -6.75 4.49
N GLY A 137 14.55 -6.47 5.22
CA GLY A 137 13.59 -7.45 5.69
C GLY A 137 12.27 -7.29 4.95
N LEU A 138 11.64 -8.41 4.61
CA LEU A 138 10.30 -8.45 4.04
C LEU A 138 9.50 -9.57 4.71
N ARG A 139 8.21 -9.32 4.91
CA ARG A 139 7.29 -10.31 5.47
C ARG A 139 5.93 -10.21 4.80
N ALA A 140 5.53 -11.27 4.12
CA ALA A 140 4.17 -11.44 3.61
C ALA A 140 3.21 -11.97 4.68
N ARG A 141 1.95 -11.57 4.57
CA ARG A 141 0.82 -12.02 5.36
C ARG A 141 -0.38 -12.20 4.42
N PRO A 142 -0.63 -13.43 3.95
CA PRO A 142 -1.86 -13.74 3.24
C PRO A 142 -3.10 -13.38 4.05
N THR A 143 -4.15 -12.91 3.39
CA THR A 143 -5.48 -12.68 3.99
C THR A 143 -6.54 -13.47 3.22
N ALA A 144 -7.77 -13.56 3.73
CA ALA A 144 -8.83 -14.31 3.07
C ALA A 144 -9.14 -13.77 1.66
N ASP A 145 -9.16 -12.44 1.52
CA ASP A 145 -9.56 -11.74 0.30
C ASP A 145 -8.38 -11.06 -0.41
N GLY A 146 -7.14 -11.33 0.03
CA GLY A 146 -5.97 -10.65 -0.50
C GLY A 146 -4.64 -10.99 0.14
N ALA A 147 -3.75 -10.00 0.20
CA ALA A 147 -2.43 -10.12 0.80
C ALA A 147 -2.03 -8.82 1.48
N ALA A 148 -1.13 -8.90 2.45
CA ALA A 148 -0.41 -7.76 2.98
C ALA A 148 1.07 -8.08 3.12
N TRP A 149 1.93 -7.08 3.09
CA TRP A 149 3.33 -7.25 3.42
C TRP A 149 3.86 -6.04 4.19
N ASP A 150 4.86 -6.31 5.01
CA ASP A 150 5.63 -5.31 5.72
C ASP A 150 7.09 -5.43 5.24
N THR A 151 7.76 -4.29 5.07
CA THR A 151 9.18 -4.25 4.71
C THR A 151 9.97 -3.34 5.63
N TRP A 152 11.26 -3.61 5.76
CA TRP A 152 12.21 -2.86 6.56
C TRP A 152 13.50 -2.67 5.78
N HIS A 153 13.98 -1.44 5.68
CA HIS A 153 15.25 -1.08 5.07
C HIS A 153 16.10 -0.39 6.14
N LEU A 154 17.22 -1.03 6.53
CA LEU A 154 18.01 -0.64 7.69
C LEU A 154 19.33 -0.02 7.25
N TYR A 155 19.57 1.23 7.64
CA TYR A 155 20.76 2.02 7.29
C TYR A 155 21.54 2.38 8.58
N PRO A 156 22.37 1.46 9.11
CA PRO A 156 23.03 1.65 10.42
C PRO A 156 24.01 2.83 10.42
N GLU A 157 24.69 3.10 9.30
CA GLU A 157 25.63 4.21 9.15
C GLU A 157 24.94 5.57 9.27
N ARG A 158 23.67 5.65 8.88
CA ARG A 158 22.81 6.84 9.01
C ARG A 158 21.94 6.82 10.25
N GLY A 159 21.84 5.67 10.91
CA GLY A 159 20.91 5.46 12.01
C GLY A 159 19.44 5.53 11.56
N GLU A 160 19.15 5.24 10.28
CA GLU A 160 17.83 5.36 9.65
C GLU A 160 17.16 3.99 9.46
N VAL A 161 15.83 3.99 9.50
CA VAL A 161 14.96 2.85 9.19
C VAL A 161 13.82 3.33 8.32
N VAL A 162 13.63 2.68 7.17
CA VAL A 162 12.41 2.84 6.37
C VAL A 162 11.54 1.62 6.57
N ARG A 163 10.27 1.83 6.92
CA ARG A 163 9.25 0.79 7.00
C ARG A 163 8.19 1.06 5.97
N THR A 164 7.84 0.06 5.17
CA THR A 164 6.63 0.14 4.35
C THR A 164 5.64 -0.92 4.78
N ARG A 165 4.37 -0.62 4.58
CA ARG A 165 3.29 -1.58 4.70
C ARG A 165 2.39 -1.45 3.50
N THR A 166 2.09 -2.58 2.92
CA THR A 166 1.14 -2.69 1.83
C THR A 166 0.04 -3.68 2.19
N SER A 167 -1.18 -3.38 1.76
CA SER A 167 -2.25 -4.37 1.66
C SER A 167 -2.95 -4.26 0.32
N VAL A 168 -3.28 -5.41 -0.24
CA VAL A 168 -4.02 -5.53 -1.49
C VAL A 168 -5.21 -6.44 -1.29
N VAL A 169 -6.31 -6.10 -1.95
CA VAL A 169 -7.45 -7.00 -2.14
C VAL A 169 -7.85 -6.97 -3.61
N LEU A 170 -8.42 -8.07 -4.10
CA LEU A 170 -9.04 -8.03 -5.43
C LEU A 170 -10.14 -6.95 -5.43
N ALA A 171 -10.09 -6.09 -6.45
CA ALA A 171 -11.28 -5.34 -6.81
C ALA A 171 -12.31 -6.39 -7.27
N ALA A 172 -13.54 -6.31 -6.75
CA ALA A 172 -14.61 -7.11 -7.32
C ALA A 172 -14.67 -6.76 -8.81
N ALA A 173 -14.76 -7.78 -9.68
CA ALA A 173 -14.94 -7.54 -11.10
C ALA A 173 -16.12 -6.56 -11.26
N VAL A 174 -15.85 -5.38 -11.79
CA VAL A 174 -16.92 -4.54 -12.32
C VAL A 174 -17.46 -5.37 -13.48
N ASP A 175 -18.65 -5.93 -13.32
CA ASP A 175 -19.31 -6.65 -14.40
C ASP A 175 -19.45 -5.68 -15.58
N PRO A 176 -18.72 -5.87 -16.70
CA PRO A 176 -18.83 -4.98 -17.85
C PRO A 176 -20.21 -5.10 -18.53
N SER A 177 -21.02 -6.09 -18.12
CA SER A 177 -22.40 -6.31 -18.55
C SER A 177 -23.43 -5.62 -17.65
N ALA A 178 -23.04 -5.06 -16.50
CA ALA A 178 -23.98 -4.36 -15.64
C ALA A 178 -24.43 -3.05 -16.33
N PRO A 179 -25.72 -2.88 -16.66
CA PRO A 179 -26.18 -1.61 -17.22
C PRO A 179 -25.97 -0.49 -16.20
N ASP A 180 -25.47 0.65 -16.68
CA ASP A 180 -25.29 1.90 -15.92
C ASP A 180 -26.64 2.36 -15.37
N ALA A 181 -26.99 1.87 -14.18
CA ALA A 181 -28.24 2.17 -13.53
C ALA A 181 -28.12 3.53 -12.83
N ALA A 182 -28.60 4.55 -13.55
CA ALA A 182 -29.09 5.84 -13.06
C ALA A 182 -28.04 6.81 -12.49
N ARG A 183 -27.44 7.60 -13.39
CA ARG A 183 -27.42 9.06 -13.19
C ARG A 183 -28.77 9.60 -13.66
N ASP A 184 -29.63 9.94 -12.72
CA ASP A 184 -30.86 10.71 -12.93
C ASP A 184 -30.50 12.15 -13.36
N PRO A 185 -30.78 12.59 -14.59
CA PRO A 185 -30.66 13.99 -14.97
C PRO A 185 -32.04 14.64 -14.85
N GLY A 186 -32.54 14.76 -13.62
CA GLY A 186 -33.71 15.59 -13.32
C GLY A 186 -33.32 17.06 -13.17
N ALA A 187 -33.51 17.86 -14.23
CA ALA A 187 -34.09 19.22 -14.19
C ALA A 187 -33.65 20.07 -15.40
N THR A 188 -34.39 19.97 -16.51
CA THR A 188 -34.60 21.13 -17.39
C THR A 188 -35.89 21.80 -16.93
N GLY A 189 -35.75 22.82 -16.09
CA GLY A 189 -36.78 23.81 -15.87
C GLY A 189 -36.51 25.00 -16.77
N ASP A 190 -37.45 25.32 -17.65
CA ASP A 190 -37.68 26.68 -18.14
C ASP A 190 -39.11 26.75 -18.71
N ALA A 191 -40.02 27.31 -17.92
CA ALA A 191 -41.29 27.85 -18.38
C ALA A 191 -41.58 29.10 -17.55
N ASP A 192 -41.20 30.23 -18.13
CA ASP A 192 -41.53 31.59 -17.67
C ASP A 192 -42.97 31.97 -18.05
N ALA A 193 -43.50 32.98 -17.34
CA ALA A 193 -44.73 33.75 -17.52
C ALA A 193 -45.96 33.41 -16.63
N SER A 194 -45.88 33.84 -15.35
CA SER A 194 -46.67 34.93 -14.70
C SER A 194 -48.23 34.99 -14.77
N PRO A 195 -48.93 35.78 -13.90
CA PRO A 195 -49.81 35.22 -12.86
C PRO A 195 -51.24 35.80 -12.84
N ASP A 196 -52.20 35.14 -12.17
CA ASP A 196 -53.34 35.88 -11.60
C ASP A 196 -54.05 35.17 -10.43
N ARG A 197 -54.00 35.85 -9.27
CA ARG A 197 -55.06 36.08 -8.26
C ARG A 197 -56.04 34.94 -7.93
N ARG A 198 -56.09 34.51 -6.66
CA ARG A 198 -56.96 35.01 -5.55
C ARG A 198 -57.18 33.95 -4.45
N ARG A 199 -57.17 34.43 -3.18
CA ARG A 199 -57.92 33.93 -1.98
C ARG A 199 -57.57 32.52 -1.48
N ALA A 200 -57.66 32.14 -0.21
CA ALA A 200 -58.02 32.74 1.08
C ALA A 200 -57.53 31.70 2.13
N ALA A 201 -56.83 32.12 3.17
CA ALA A 201 -57.33 32.18 4.56
C ALA A 201 -57.30 30.86 5.36
N ALA A 202 -57.07 31.06 6.67
CA ALA A 202 -57.31 30.19 7.82
C ALA A 202 -56.15 29.30 8.33
N ASP A 203 -55.47 29.87 9.33
CA ASP A 203 -55.43 29.36 10.72
C ASP A 203 -55.20 27.86 10.97
N ALA A 204 -54.08 27.54 11.62
CA ALA A 204 -54.07 27.16 13.05
C ALA A 204 -52.67 26.66 13.47
N ARG A 205 -52.07 27.36 14.43
CA ARG A 205 -51.07 26.85 15.40
C ARG A 205 -51.83 26.36 16.65
N PRO A 206 -51.17 25.76 17.67
CA PRO A 206 -50.05 24.81 17.67
C PRO A 206 -50.36 23.61 18.61
N ALA A 207 -49.46 22.63 18.69
CA ALA A 207 -49.32 21.79 19.88
C ALA A 207 -47.83 21.60 20.21
N ALA A 208 -47.43 22.15 21.35
CA ALA A 208 -46.16 21.88 22.00
C ALA A 208 -46.36 20.73 22.99
N VAL A 209 -45.43 19.78 23.02
CA VAL A 209 -45.12 18.98 24.22
C VAL A 209 -43.60 18.85 24.32
N ALA A 210 -43.15 18.99 25.55
CA ALA A 210 -41.80 19.26 26.01
C ALA A 210 -41.00 18.00 26.38
N ALA A 211 -39.79 18.29 26.88
CA ALA A 211 -38.82 17.45 27.60
C ALA A 211 -37.85 16.67 26.70
N GLY A 212 -36.52 16.75 26.89
CA GLY A 212 -35.72 17.41 27.91
C GLY A 212 -34.36 16.71 27.97
N VAL A 213 -33.26 17.47 27.93
CA VAL A 213 -31.90 16.96 28.26
C VAL A 213 -31.08 18.12 28.80
N ALA A 214 -30.60 17.99 30.04
CA ALA A 214 -29.25 18.37 30.45
C ALA A 214 -29.04 17.94 31.91
N ARG A 215 -28.34 16.83 32.12
CA ARG A 215 -26.95 16.83 32.61
C ARG A 215 -26.36 15.43 32.49
#